data_AF-A0A1Y2E998-F1
#
_entry.id   AF-A0A1Y2E998-F1
#
_cell.length_a   1.000
_cell.length_b   1.000
_cell.length_c   1.000
_cell.angle_alpha   90.00
_cell.angle_beta   90.00
_cell.angle_gamma   90.00
#
_symmetry.space_group_name_H-M   'P 1'
#
loop_
_entity.id
_entity.type
_entity.pdbx_description
1 polymer ?
#
loop_
_entity_poly.entity_id
_entity_poly.type
_entity_poly.pdbx_seq_one_letter_code
_entity_poly.pdbx_strand_id
1 'polypeptide(L)'
;MVACLPIHLIRRRMVPLTLLLLVTGTLYLCYVRFDQMPMSAQGFLSKAPFDASSSKSETSSGDNPSTPNDAATEQITQTPMSYGTYGRPPLKNLIPLRTLSTDHLPTPSTSSPHLIIIGDVHGQLSELKALLTKAGYSKTRGDHVIFTGDLVAKGPDSSGVVALAMEIGASAVRGNHEDRVLLAYENMNTLHVGTSDEQEEPVAAGDQDDMAEPAFSHGDYKARSVAQTLTSAQRSWLSQLPVILKLGRIPSYGDMVVVHAGLVPNIPLENQDPWAVMNMRTLVYPAEQVRREQIKKQLEEAAKKSGGKQKKIPDSEVDAAMEASRQRGEGTGDHDVALPIDGRDGQFWSEAWNEAQKELDARDRINVVYGHDAKTGLNLGKYTYGLDSSCVKGGQLTALVFEPGRAGKVTHRVVSVSCEAAKDLEKGKDDDSHEK
;
A
#
# COMPACT_ATOMS: atom_id res chain seq x y z
N MET A 1 -68.10 -51.35 -16.85
CA MET A 1 -66.70 -51.34 -16.36
C MET A 1 -65.93 -50.28 -17.14
N VAL A 2 -65.82 -49.06 -16.60
CA VAL A 2 -64.86 -48.06 -17.08
C VAL A 2 -64.27 -47.44 -15.82
N ALA A 3 -63.02 -47.79 -15.52
CA ALA A 3 -62.28 -47.28 -14.38
C ALA A 3 -61.61 -45.95 -14.78
N CYS A 4 -61.97 -44.87 -14.10
CA CYS A 4 -61.27 -43.59 -14.19
C CYS A 4 -59.91 -43.69 -13.48
N LEU A 5 -58.81 -43.41 -14.19
CA LEU A 5 -57.50 -43.16 -13.59
C LEU A 5 -57.41 -41.70 -13.07
N PRO A 6 -56.73 -41.44 -11.94
CA PRO A 6 -56.63 -40.10 -11.37
C PRO A 6 -55.54 -39.25 -12.08
N ILE A 7 -55.97 -38.08 -12.56
CA ILE A 7 -55.20 -37.07 -13.33
C ILE A 7 -53.95 -36.54 -12.60
N HIS A 8 -53.83 -36.75 -11.28
CA HIS A 8 -52.69 -36.28 -10.48
C HIS A 8 -51.36 -37.01 -10.72
N LEU A 9 -51.37 -38.23 -11.27
CA LEU A 9 -50.13 -38.98 -11.53
C LEU A 9 -49.40 -38.57 -12.83
N ILE A 10 -50.10 -37.93 -13.78
CA ILE A 10 -49.51 -37.48 -15.06
C ILE A 10 -48.69 -36.20 -14.84
N ARG A 11 -49.15 -35.29 -13.97
CA ARG A 11 -48.49 -33.99 -13.74
C ARG A 11 -47.18 -34.08 -12.95
N ARG A 12 -46.96 -35.12 -12.14
CA ARG A 12 -45.73 -35.29 -11.33
C ARG A 12 -44.53 -35.86 -12.11
N ARG A 13 -44.73 -36.45 -13.28
CA ARG A 13 -43.64 -36.99 -14.12
C ARG A 13 -43.18 -36.04 -15.24
N MET A 14 -43.98 -35.05 -15.61
CA MET A 14 -43.63 -34.13 -16.69
C MET A 14 -42.61 -33.06 -16.27
N VAL A 15 -42.73 -32.52 -15.04
CA VAL A 15 -41.83 -31.48 -14.51
C VAL A 15 -40.35 -31.88 -14.48
N PRO A 16 -39.95 -33.07 -13.97
CA PRO A 16 -38.54 -33.47 -13.98
C PRO A 16 -38.01 -33.76 -15.39
N LEU A 17 -38.86 -34.21 -16.32
CA LEU A 17 -38.46 -34.51 -17.69
C LEU A 17 -38.20 -33.22 -18.51
N THR A 18 -39.01 -32.19 -18.30
CA THR A 18 -38.79 -30.87 -18.92
C THR A 18 -37.56 -30.17 -18.35
N LEU A 19 -37.27 -30.33 -17.06
CA LEU A 19 -36.07 -29.76 -16.45
C LEU A 19 -34.80 -30.44 -16.98
N LEU A 20 -34.83 -31.77 -17.13
CA LEU A 20 -33.71 -32.52 -17.70
C LEU A 20 -33.41 -32.11 -19.15
N LEU A 21 -34.44 -31.93 -19.98
CA LEU A 21 -34.28 -31.49 -21.37
C LEU A 21 -33.76 -30.04 -21.49
N LEU A 22 -34.11 -29.16 -20.56
CA LEU A 22 -33.57 -27.79 -20.51
C LEU A 22 -32.08 -27.80 -20.14
N VAL A 23 -31.69 -28.57 -19.11
CA VAL A 23 -30.29 -28.65 -18.67
C VAL A 23 -29.41 -29.27 -19.76
N THR A 24 -29.85 -30.36 -20.39
CA THR A 24 -29.08 -30.98 -21.48
C THR A 24 -29.00 -30.10 -22.72
N GLY A 25 -30.06 -29.37 -23.06
CA GLY A 25 -30.04 -28.39 -24.15
C GLY A 25 -29.09 -27.21 -23.90
N THR A 26 -29.02 -26.72 -22.67
CA THR A 26 -28.13 -25.62 -22.30
C THR A 26 -26.67 -26.05 -22.34
N LEU A 27 -26.35 -27.25 -21.84
CA LEU A 27 -25.01 -27.82 -21.92
C LEU A 27 -24.56 -28.10 -23.37
N TYR A 28 -25.48 -28.56 -24.22
CA TYR A 28 -25.20 -28.76 -25.65
C TYR A 28 -24.93 -27.42 -26.36
N LEU A 29 -25.69 -26.37 -26.06
CA LEU A 29 -25.44 -25.03 -26.60
C LEU A 29 -24.11 -24.45 -26.11
N CYS A 30 -23.74 -24.65 -24.85
CA CYS A 30 -22.42 -24.28 -24.33
C CYS A 30 -21.29 -25.03 -25.03
N TYR A 31 -21.45 -26.33 -25.28
CA TYR A 31 -20.46 -27.15 -25.97
C TYR A 31 -20.26 -26.68 -27.43
N VAL A 32 -21.35 -26.49 -28.17
CA VAL A 32 -21.29 -26.02 -29.57
C VAL A 32 -20.70 -24.60 -29.67
N ARG A 33 -20.95 -23.73 -28.67
CA ARG A 33 -20.34 -22.39 -28.63
C ARG A 33 -18.84 -22.41 -28.32
N PHE A 34 -18.38 -23.39 -27.55
CA PHE A 34 -16.95 -23.58 -27.26
C PHE A 34 -16.19 -24.11 -28.48
N ASP A 35 -16.82 -24.98 -29.28
CA ASP A 35 -16.21 -25.63 -30.45
C ASP A 35 -16.12 -24.69 -31.67
N GLN A 36 -16.84 -23.56 -31.68
CA GLN A 36 -16.80 -22.55 -32.74
C GLN A 36 -15.96 -21.30 -32.44
N MET A 37 -15.17 -21.29 -31.35
CA MET A 37 -14.21 -20.21 -31.13
C MET A 37 -12.95 -20.43 -31.98
N PRO A 38 -12.60 -19.53 -32.91
CA PRO A 38 -11.32 -19.62 -33.60
C PRO A 38 -10.19 -19.38 -32.58
N MET A 39 -9.35 -20.39 -32.36
CA MET A 39 -8.10 -20.22 -31.62
C MET A 39 -7.16 -19.32 -32.42
N SER A 40 -7.20 -18.01 -32.16
CA SER A 40 -6.16 -17.08 -32.58
C SER A 40 -5.00 -17.13 -31.60
N ALA A 41 -3.98 -17.91 -31.97
CA ALA A 41 -2.56 -17.72 -31.75
C ALA A 41 -2.14 -16.75 -30.62
N GLN A 42 -1.86 -17.28 -29.44
CA GLN A 42 -0.80 -16.73 -28.59
C GLN A 42 0.54 -17.06 -29.25
N GLY A 43 1.26 -16.02 -29.67
CA GLY A 43 2.56 -16.12 -30.31
C GLY A 43 3.60 -16.74 -29.39
N PHE A 44 3.89 -18.02 -29.61
CA PHE A 44 5.16 -18.62 -29.25
C PHE A 44 6.26 -17.92 -30.08
N LEU A 45 7.19 -17.26 -29.40
CA LEU A 45 8.44 -16.81 -29.99
C LEU A 45 9.19 -18.04 -30.52
N SER A 46 9.24 -18.11 -31.84
CA SER A 46 9.96 -19.11 -32.62
C SER A 46 11.47 -18.98 -32.37
N LYS A 47 12.08 -20.09 -31.95
CA LYS A 47 13.49 -20.39 -32.18
C LYS A 47 13.76 -20.37 -33.70
N ALA A 48 14.78 -19.64 -34.12
CA ALA A 48 15.45 -19.79 -35.40
C ALA A 48 16.94 -19.39 -35.22
N PRO A 49 17.86 -19.78 -36.10
CA PRO A 49 18.88 -20.77 -35.78
C PRO A 49 20.29 -20.18 -35.64
N PHE A 50 21.15 -21.01 -35.04
CA PHE A 50 22.61 -20.93 -35.10
C PHE A 50 23.11 -20.67 -36.52
N ASP A 51 24.01 -19.71 -36.66
CA ASP A 51 25.00 -19.69 -37.74
C ASP A 51 26.39 -19.47 -37.15
N ALA A 52 27.30 -20.34 -37.54
CA ALA A 52 28.65 -20.46 -37.03
C ALA A 52 29.62 -19.62 -37.87
N SER A 53 30.46 -18.81 -37.22
CA SER A 53 31.81 -18.55 -37.74
C SER A 53 32.82 -18.25 -36.63
N SER A 54 33.66 -19.26 -36.40
CA SER A 54 35.10 -19.20 -36.16
C SER A 54 35.75 -17.83 -35.88
N SER A 55 36.30 -17.65 -34.68
CA SER A 55 37.74 -17.42 -34.54
C SER A 55 38.26 -17.87 -33.17
N LYS A 56 39.32 -18.68 -33.21
CA LYS A 56 40.06 -19.24 -32.07
C LYS A 56 40.98 -18.17 -31.47
N SER A 57 41.13 -18.19 -30.14
CA SER A 57 42.47 -18.13 -29.53
C SER A 57 42.45 -18.91 -28.21
N GLU A 58 43.36 -19.87 -28.12
CA GLU A 58 43.63 -20.76 -27.00
C GLU A 58 44.52 -20.04 -25.97
N THR A 59 44.37 -20.38 -24.68
CA THR A 59 45.39 -20.96 -23.76
C THR A 59 44.86 -20.86 -22.32
N SER A 60 44.54 -21.99 -21.66
CA SER A 60 45.37 -22.72 -20.68
C SER A 60 45.51 -21.96 -19.35
N SER A 61 45.25 -22.47 -18.14
CA SER A 61 45.09 -23.84 -17.58
C SER A 61 44.67 -23.70 -16.10
N GLY A 62 44.12 -24.76 -15.48
CA GLY A 62 44.20 -24.96 -14.02
C GLY A 62 42.94 -25.46 -13.33
N ASP A 63 42.81 -26.79 -13.24
CA ASP A 63 41.80 -27.54 -12.50
C ASP A 63 41.83 -27.32 -10.98
N ASN A 64 40.66 -27.32 -10.32
CA ASN A 64 40.33 -28.34 -9.30
C ASN A 64 38.85 -28.28 -8.85
N PRO A 65 38.28 -29.42 -8.39
CA PRO A 65 36.83 -29.62 -8.33
C PRO A 65 36.25 -29.38 -6.93
N SER A 66 35.11 -28.72 -6.85
CA SER A 66 34.28 -28.67 -5.64
C SER A 66 32.80 -28.87 -5.98
N THR A 67 32.28 -29.97 -5.45
CA THR A 67 30.91 -30.41 -5.11
C THR A 67 29.69 -29.56 -5.52
N PRO A 68 28.56 -30.21 -5.90
CA PRO A 68 27.38 -29.55 -6.44
C PRO A 68 26.44 -29.08 -5.32
N ASN A 69 26.35 -27.77 -5.09
CA ASN A 69 25.19 -27.19 -4.37
C ASN A 69 24.82 -25.75 -4.80
N ASP A 70 25.43 -25.20 -5.85
CA ASP A 70 25.23 -23.78 -6.22
C ASP A 70 24.15 -23.55 -7.29
N ALA A 71 23.37 -24.57 -7.67
CA ALA A 71 22.34 -24.43 -8.71
C ALA A 71 20.95 -24.01 -8.19
N ALA A 72 20.76 -23.86 -6.88
CA ALA A 72 19.45 -23.51 -6.29
C ALA A 72 19.30 -22.02 -5.89
N THR A 73 20.38 -21.23 -5.93
CA THR A 73 20.39 -19.85 -5.42
C THR A 73 20.19 -18.80 -6.53
N GLU A 74 20.37 -19.15 -7.80
CA GLU A 74 20.28 -18.18 -8.92
C GLU A 74 18.89 -18.08 -9.58
N GLN A 75 17.86 -18.78 -9.10
CA GLN A 75 16.51 -18.74 -9.71
C GLN A 75 15.44 -17.97 -8.92
N ILE A 76 15.80 -17.25 -7.85
CA ILE A 76 14.84 -16.46 -7.05
C ILE A 76 14.68 -15.03 -7.60
N THR A 77 15.49 -14.59 -8.57
CA THR A 77 15.57 -13.17 -8.98
C THR A 77 14.62 -12.74 -10.10
N GLN A 78 13.60 -13.53 -10.49
CA GLN A 78 12.72 -13.15 -11.62
C GLN A 78 11.21 -13.34 -11.43
N THR A 79 10.71 -13.52 -10.21
CA THR A 79 9.26 -13.42 -10.00
C THR A 79 8.92 -11.99 -9.58
N PRO A 80 8.17 -11.20 -10.39
CA PRO A 80 7.62 -9.95 -9.90
C PRO A 80 6.72 -10.32 -8.72
N MET A 81 7.02 -9.78 -7.54
CA MET A 81 6.35 -10.13 -6.30
C MET A 81 4.87 -9.77 -6.39
N SER A 82 4.05 -10.73 -6.80
CA SER A 82 2.59 -10.61 -6.85
C SER A 82 2.06 -10.80 -5.44
N TYR A 83 2.15 -9.79 -4.59
CA TYR A 83 1.45 -9.81 -3.30
C TYR A 83 -0.02 -9.43 -3.49
N GLY A 84 -0.93 -10.35 -3.15
CA GLY A 84 -2.38 -10.14 -3.14
C GLY A 84 -3.17 -11.18 -3.94
N THR A 85 -4.30 -11.63 -3.38
CA THR A 85 -5.30 -12.52 -4.02
C THR A 85 -6.14 -11.85 -5.10
N TYR A 86 -5.85 -10.59 -5.43
CA TYR A 86 -6.63 -9.77 -6.34
C TYR A 86 -5.74 -9.27 -7.48
N GLY A 87 -6.19 -9.49 -8.72
CA GLY A 87 -5.55 -8.91 -9.90
C GLY A 87 -5.57 -7.39 -9.77
N ARG A 88 -4.41 -6.80 -9.49
CA ARG A 88 -4.27 -5.35 -9.37
C ARG A 88 -4.13 -4.76 -10.78
N PRO A 89 -4.85 -3.68 -11.11
CA PRO A 89 -4.52 -2.91 -12.30
C PRO A 89 -3.04 -2.52 -12.24
N PRO A 90 -2.27 -2.68 -13.33
CA PRO A 90 -0.89 -2.24 -13.34
C PRO A 90 -0.85 -0.73 -13.12
N LEU A 91 -0.12 -0.31 -12.10
CA LEU A 91 0.14 1.09 -11.80
C LEU A 91 0.97 1.68 -12.96
N LYS A 92 0.30 2.32 -13.93
CA LYS A 92 0.98 2.89 -15.10
C LYS A 92 1.74 4.16 -14.69
N ASN A 93 2.95 4.30 -15.24
CA ASN A 93 3.77 5.52 -15.13
C ASN A 93 4.19 5.91 -13.70
N LEU A 94 4.34 4.96 -12.78
CA LEU A 94 4.93 5.25 -11.48
C LEU A 94 6.42 5.54 -11.59
N ILE A 95 6.88 6.42 -10.70
CA ILE A 95 8.29 6.72 -10.49
C ILE A 95 8.66 6.04 -9.17
N PRO A 96 9.31 4.86 -9.19
CA PRO A 96 9.52 4.09 -7.96
C PRO A 96 10.36 4.84 -6.93
N LEU A 97 11.41 5.50 -7.41
CA LEU A 97 12.38 6.18 -6.57
C LEU A 97 12.83 7.49 -7.24
N ARG A 98 12.93 8.56 -6.45
CA ARG A 98 13.59 9.80 -6.84
C ARG A 98 14.51 10.26 -5.73
N THR A 99 15.64 10.87 -6.10
CA THR A 99 16.55 11.51 -5.15
C THR A 99 16.29 13.02 -5.14
N LEU A 100 16.14 13.60 -3.96
CA LEU A 100 16.02 15.05 -3.77
C LEU A 100 17.37 15.74 -4.05
N SER A 101 17.34 16.97 -4.55
CA SER A 101 18.56 17.78 -4.66
C SER A 101 19.16 18.02 -3.27
N THR A 102 20.48 17.94 -3.17
CA THR A 102 21.23 18.22 -1.93
C THR A 102 21.10 19.66 -1.47
N ASP A 103 20.72 20.58 -2.37
CA ASP A 103 20.53 22.01 -2.07
C ASP A 103 19.38 22.26 -1.09
N HIS A 104 18.44 21.32 -0.99
CA HIS A 104 17.30 21.40 -0.07
C HIS A 104 17.62 20.83 1.32
N LEU A 105 18.81 20.25 1.52
CA LEU A 105 19.15 19.61 2.78
C LEU A 105 19.69 20.63 3.79
N PRO A 106 19.30 20.50 5.07
CA PRO A 106 19.77 21.38 6.11
C PRO A 106 21.25 21.09 6.42
N THR A 107 22.01 22.16 6.57
CA THR A 107 23.41 22.15 7.00
C THR A 107 23.52 22.73 8.41
N PRO A 108 24.64 22.50 9.11
CA PRO A 108 24.93 23.12 10.39
C PRO A 108 25.00 24.66 10.41
N SER A 109 24.98 25.32 9.25
CA SER A 109 25.06 26.78 9.16
C SER A 109 23.78 27.44 9.64
N THR A 110 23.88 28.52 10.41
CA THR A 110 22.71 29.27 10.90
C THR A 110 21.88 29.92 9.78
N SER A 111 22.45 30.07 8.58
CA SER A 111 21.75 30.57 7.39
C SER A 111 21.15 29.45 6.54
N SER A 112 21.25 28.19 6.98
CA SER A 112 20.77 27.05 6.20
C SER A 112 19.25 27.09 6.05
N PRO A 113 18.72 26.64 4.89
CA PRO A 113 17.29 26.39 4.76
C PRO A 113 16.81 25.35 5.77
N HIS A 114 15.56 25.49 6.19
CA HIS A 114 14.86 24.45 6.94
C HIS A 114 14.29 23.42 5.98
N LEU A 115 14.27 22.16 6.42
CA LEU A 115 13.56 21.10 5.74
C LEU A 115 12.33 20.72 6.56
N ILE A 116 11.14 20.91 5.98
CA ILE A 116 9.85 20.72 6.65
C ILE A 116 9.15 19.54 6.00
N ILE A 117 8.97 18.45 6.72
CA ILE A 117 8.26 17.26 6.24
C ILE A 117 6.89 17.20 6.91
N ILE A 118 5.81 17.16 6.15
CA ILE A 118 4.42 17.27 6.63
C ILE A 118 3.69 15.94 6.39
N GLY A 119 2.93 15.51 7.40
CA GLY A 119 2.04 14.35 7.34
C GLY A 119 0.83 14.53 6.40
N ASP A 120 -0.09 13.58 6.46
CA ASP A 120 -1.28 13.49 5.61
C ASP A 120 -2.21 14.72 5.79
N VAL A 121 -2.43 15.45 4.70
CA VAL A 121 -3.15 16.74 4.71
C VAL A 121 -4.63 16.56 4.40
N HIS A 122 -4.97 15.68 3.45
CA HIS A 122 -6.34 15.39 3.04
C HIS A 122 -7.21 16.63 2.79
N GLY A 123 -6.75 17.56 1.94
CA GLY A 123 -7.56 18.74 1.55
C GLY A 123 -7.79 19.78 2.66
N GLN A 124 -7.08 19.70 3.79
CA GLN A 124 -7.16 20.65 4.92
C GLN A 124 -6.26 21.89 4.67
N LEU A 125 -6.67 22.75 3.71
CA LEU A 125 -5.87 23.90 3.28
C LEU A 125 -5.62 24.92 4.40
N SER A 126 -6.62 25.20 5.23
CA SER A 126 -6.54 26.19 6.31
C SER A 126 -5.50 25.77 7.36
N GLU A 127 -5.54 24.51 7.75
CA GLU A 127 -4.64 23.84 8.69
C GLU A 127 -3.23 23.77 8.11
N LEU A 128 -3.09 23.46 6.82
CA LEU A 128 -1.79 23.49 6.15
C LEU A 128 -1.16 24.89 6.20
N LYS A 129 -1.91 25.96 5.91
CA LYS A 129 -1.41 27.34 6.01
C LYS A 129 -1.03 27.72 7.44
N ALA A 130 -1.84 27.31 8.42
CA ALA A 130 -1.56 27.52 9.83
C ALA A 130 -0.29 26.78 10.27
N LEU A 131 -0.11 25.54 9.82
CA LEU A 131 1.06 24.73 10.12
C LEU A 131 2.34 25.32 9.52
N LEU A 132 2.30 25.75 8.25
CA LEU A 132 3.45 26.40 7.61
C LEU A 132 3.88 27.67 8.34
N THR A 133 2.90 28.45 8.81
CA THR A 133 3.15 29.65 9.61
C THR A 133 3.77 29.28 10.96
N LYS A 134 3.21 28.29 11.66
CA LYS A 134 3.73 27.82 12.96
C LYS A 134 5.11 27.16 12.85
N ALA A 135 5.38 26.48 11.75
CA ALA A 135 6.69 25.89 11.43
C ALA A 135 7.73 26.96 11.07
N GLY A 136 7.29 28.20 10.80
CA GLY A 136 8.15 29.32 10.43
C GLY A 136 8.70 29.17 9.00
N TYR A 137 7.93 28.58 8.09
CA TYR A 137 8.31 28.43 6.68
C TYR A 137 8.66 29.78 6.06
N SER A 138 9.81 29.82 5.37
CA SER A 138 10.29 31.00 4.66
C SER A 138 10.89 30.64 3.31
N LYS A 139 10.20 31.07 2.24
CA LYS A 139 10.70 30.96 0.87
C LYS A 139 11.99 31.76 0.65
N THR A 140 12.18 32.88 1.35
CA THR A 140 13.39 33.73 1.22
C THR A 140 14.62 33.12 1.88
N ARG A 141 14.43 32.29 2.91
CA ARG A 141 15.51 31.48 3.50
C ARG A 141 15.86 30.26 2.64
N GLY A 142 15.00 29.91 1.68
CA GLY A 142 15.17 28.73 0.83
C GLY A 142 14.60 27.45 1.45
N ASP A 143 13.69 27.56 2.42
CA ASP A 143 13.10 26.39 3.06
C ASP A 143 12.42 25.48 2.04
N HIS A 144 12.56 24.17 2.26
CA HIS A 144 11.94 23.15 1.41
C HIS A 144 10.88 22.37 2.16
N VAL A 145 9.73 22.18 1.51
CA VAL A 145 8.59 21.43 2.07
C VAL A 145 8.46 20.10 1.35
N ILE A 146 8.26 19.03 2.12
CA ILE A 146 8.00 17.68 1.62
C ILE A 146 6.71 17.14 2.25
N PHE A 147 5.79 16.62 1.44
CA PHE A 147 4.61 15.92 1.93
C PHE A 147 4.80 14.40 1.90
N THR A 148 4.29 13.70 2.92
CA THR A 148 4.29 12.22 3.01
C THR A 148 3.21 11.56 2.15
N GLY A 149 2.59 12.28 1.22
CA GLY A 149 1.44 11.78 0.44
C GLY A 149 0.11 12.17 1.07
N ASP A 150 -0.99 11.70 0.49
CA ASP A 150 -2.36 11.97 0.93
C ASP A 150 -2.64 13.48 1.12
N LEU A 151 -2.28 14.25 0.10
CA LEU A 151 -2.61 15.67 -0.02
C LEU A 151 -4.11 15.84 -0.34
N VAL A 152 -4.69 14.91 -1.08
CA VAL A 152 -6.07 14.97 -1.59
C VAL A 152 -7.02 14.05 -0.83
N ALA A 153 -8.32 14.16 -1.17
CA ALA A 153 -9.43 13.40 -0.62
C ALA A 153 -9.80 13.72 0.84
N LYS A 154 -10.99 13.27 1.25
CA LYS A 154 -11.63 13.41 2.57
C LYS A 154 -11.96 14.84 3.02
N GLY A 155 -11.02 15.78 2.97
CA GLY A 155 -11.26 17.16 3.38
C GLY A 155 -11.81 18.06 2.27
N PRO A 156 -12.08 19.33 2.61
CA PRO A 156 -12.92 20.22 1.81
C PRO A 156 -12.22 20.80 0.57
N ASP A 157 -10.90 20.96 0.57
CA ASP A 157 -10.19 21.68 -0.49
C ASP A 157 -8.92 20.96 -0.97
N SER A 158 -9.11 19.84 -1.68
CA SER A 158 -8.01 19.10 -2.31
C SER A 158 -7.27 19.93 -3.37
N SER A 159 -8.00 20.69 -4.20
CA SER A 159 -7.40 21.49 -5.26
C SER A 159 -6.53 22.63 -4.71
N GLY A 160 -6.99 23.32 -3.67
CA GLY A 160 -6.24 24.38 -3.00
C GLY A 160 -4.98 23.88 -2.31
N VAL A 161 -5.00 22.70 -1.69
CA VAL A 161 -3.79 22.07 -1.12
C VAL A 161 -2.75 21.80 -2.20
N VAL A 162 -3.15 21.19 -3.32
CA VAL A 162 -2.21 20.91 -4.44
C VAL A 162 -1.71 22.21 -5.06
N ALA A 163 -2.57 23.22 -5.23
CA ALA A 163 -2.17 24.54 -5.73
C ALA A 163 -1.11 25.19 -4.84
N LEU A 164 -1.30 25.17 -3.52
CA LEU A 164 -0.32 25.70 -2.57
C LEU A 164 0.99 24.91 -2.62
N ALA A 165 0.93 23.58 -2.67
CA ALA A 165 2.12 22.72 -2.79
C ALA A 165 2.94 23.06 -4.05
N MET A 166 2.27 23.27 -5.19
CA MET A 166 2.90 23.70 -6.44
C MET A 166 3.49 25.11 -6.33
N GLU A 167 2.79 26.07 -5.73
CA GLU A 167 3.22 27.47 -5.57
C GLU A 167 4.50 27.60 -4.74
N ILE A 168 4.61 26.82 -3.66
CA ILE A 168 5.79 26.82 -2.79
C ILE A 168 6.94 25.97 -3.34
N GLY A 169 6.72 25.23 -4.44
CA GLY A 169 7.73 24.34 -5.03
C GLY A 169 8.00 23.11 -4.18
N ALA A 170 7.00 22.62 -3.43
CA ALA A 170 7.15 21.48 -2.55
C ALA A 170 7.45 20.18 -3.33
N SER A 171 8.12 19.26 -2.65
CA SER A 171 8.16 17.85 -3.05
C SER A 171 7.07 17.06 -2.32
N ALA A 172 6.69 15.91 -2.85
CA ALA A 172 5.79 14.98 -2.18
C ALA A 172 6.11 13.56 -2.64
N VAL A 173 5.70 12.58 -1.84
CA VAL A 173 5.60 11.19 -2.29
C VAL A 173 4.16 10.87 -2.69
N ARG A 174 4.01 9.86 -3.54
CA ARG A 174 2.72 9.35 -3.99
C ARG A 174 2.03 8.61 -2.84
N GLY A 175 0.87 9.09 -2.39
CA GLY A 175 0.01 8.39 -1.45
C GLY A 175 -1.03 7.51 -2.15
N ASN A 176 -1.74 6.69 -1.37
CA ASN A 176 -2.75 5.81 -1.94
C ASN A 176 -4.02 6.58 -2.36
N HIS A 177 -4.31 7.73 -1.76
CA HIS A 177 -5.42 8.58 -2.22
C HIS A 177 -5.09 9.30 -3.53
N GLU A 178 -3.86 9.77 -3.74
CA GLU A 178 -3.44 10.30 -5.05
C GLU A 178 -3.54 9.23 -6.13
N ASP A 179 -3.20 7.99 -5.79
CA ASP A 179 -3.30 6.84 -6.69
C ASP A 179 -4.73 6.58 -7.15
N ARG A 180 -5.65 6.43 -6.19
CA ARG A 180 -7.08 6.25 -6.46
C ARG A 180 -7.67 7.39 -7.31
N VAL A 181 -7.34 8.65 -6.99
CA VAL A 181 -7.86 9.82 -7.71
C VAL A 181 -7.39 9.86 -9.17
N LEU A 182 -6.13 9.52 -9.46
CA LEU A 182 -5.67 9.48 -10.85
C LEU A 182 -6.24 8.30 -11.63
N LEU A 183 -6.34 7.11 -11.02
CA LEU A 183 -7.00 5.96 -11.64
C LEU A 183 -8.47 6.26 -11.94
N ALA A 184 -9.18 6.90 -11.02
CA ALA A 184 -10.55 7.36 -11.22
C ALA A 184 -10.66 8.31 -12.42
N TYR A 185 -9.72 9.24 -12.56
CA TYR A 185 -9.67 10.16 -13.70
C TYR A 185 -9.42 9.45 -15.04
N GLU A 186 -8.44 8.54 -15.08
CA GLU A 186 -8.15 7.76 -16.29
C GLU A 186 -9.36 6.94 -16.72
N ASN A 187 -10.02 6.27 -15.77
CA ASN A 187 -11.22 5.46 -16.03
C ASN A 187 -12.37 6.31 -16.60
N MET A 188 -12.60 7.51 -16.04
CA MET A 188 -13.59 8.45 -16.58
C MET A 188 -13.28 8.80 -18.03
N ASN A 189 -12.02 9.09 -18.36
CA ASN A 189 -11.63 9.47 -19.72
C ASN A 189 -11.70 8.30 -20.71
N THR A 190 -11.39 7.07 -20.29
CA THR A 190 -11.48 5.90 -21.17
C THR A 190 -12.91 5.47 -21.48
N LEU A 191 -13.84 5.64 -20.52
CA LEU A 191 -15.26 5.31 -20.71
C LEU A 191 -15.98 6.29 -21.66
N HIS A 192 -15.57 7.57 -21.67
CA HIS A 192 -16.14 8.57 -22.58
C HIS A 192 -15.75 8.38 -24.07
N VAL A 193 -14.86 7.45 -24.39
CA VAL A 193 -14.50 7.11 -25.78
C VAL A 193 -15.38 5.96 -26.34
N GLY A 194 -16.28 5.39 -25.52
CA GLY A 194 -16.90 4.08 -25.81
C GLY A 194 -18.41 4.00 -26.03
N THR A 195 -19.28 4.82 -25.43
CA THR A 195 -20.74 4.58 -25.49
C THR A 195 -21.58 5.84 -25.35
N SER A 196 -22.45 6.05 -26.34
CA SER A 196 -23.66 6.89 -26.27
C SER A 196 -24.68 6.30 -25.29
N ASP A 197 -25.29 7.17 -24.47
CA ASP A 197 -26.61 7.03 -23.82
C ASP A 197 -27.03 5.65 -23.31
N GLU A 198 -26.71 5.32 -22.06
CA GLU A 198 -27.62 4.55 -21.20
C GLU A 198 -27.64 5.18 -19.79
N GLN A 199 -28.81 5.69 -19.40
CA GLN A 199 -29.10 6.24 -18.08
C GLN A 199 -29.25 5.08 -17.08
N GLU A 200 -28.38 4.99 -16.07
CA GLU A 200 -28.57 4.08 -14.94
C GLU A 200 -29.23 4.83 -13.76
N GLU A 201 -30.42 4.37 -13.35
CA GLU A 201 -31.23 4.87 -12.24
C GLU A 201 -30.62 4.49 -10.86
N PRO A 202 -30.70 5.36 -9.82
CA PRO A 202 -30.12 5.09 -8.52
C PRO A 202 -31.05 4.22 -7.65
N VAL A 203 -30.53 3.11 -7.11
CA VAL A 203 -31.18 2.30 -6.06
C VAL A 203 -30.60 2.62 -4.69
N ALA A 204 -31.49 2.76 -3.70
CA ALA A 204 -31.26 3.34 -2.38
C ALA A 204 -30.14 2.68 -1.55
N ALA A 205 -29.35 3.53 -0.88
CA ALA A 205 -28.28 3.17 0.03
C ALA A 205 -28.81 2.52 1.31
N GLY A 206 -28.25 1.36 1.67
CA GLY A 206 -28.35 0.79 3.01
C GLY A 206 -27.03 1.02 3.75
N ASP A 207 -27.10 1.59 4.96
CA ASP A 207 -25.97 1.80 5.86
C ASP A 207 -25.22 0.50 6.15
N GLN A 208 -23.91 0.46 5.91
CA GLN A 208 -22.99 -0.48 6.56
C GLN A 208 -21.53 -0.01 6.57
N ASP A 209 -20.95 -0.07 7.77
CA ASP A 209 -19.63 0.35 8.24
C ASP A 209 -18.41 -0.01 7.36
N ASP A 210 -17.51 0.98 7.22
CA ASP A 210 -16.02 0.94 7.23
C ASP A 210 -15.31 -0.43 7.05
N MET A 211 -15.61 -1.16 5.98
CA MET A 211 -14.86 -2.35 5.55
C MET A 211 -14.72 -2.38 4.03
N ALA A 212 -13.49 -2.18 3.56
CA ALA A 212 -12.97 -2.45 2.21
C ALA A 212 -13.99 -2.30 1.05
N GLU A 213 -14.13 -1.07 0.54
CA GLU A 213 -14.89 -0.76 -0.66
C GLU A 213 -14.41 -1.64 -1.86
N PRO A 214 -15.29 -2.46 -2.46
CA PRO A 214 -14.95 -3.29 -3.61
C PRO A 214 -14.57 -2.41 -4.80
N ALA A 215 -13.35 -2.61 -5.30
CA ALA A 215 -12.94 -2.05 -6.57
C ALA A 215 -13.86 -2.59 -7.68
N PHE A 216 -14.33 -1.68 -8.55
CA PHE A 216 -15.15 -1.96 -9.74
C PHE A 216 -16.65 -2.14 -9.50
N SER A 217 -17.31 -1.03 -9.15
CA SER A 217 -18.32 -0.41 -10.05
C SER A 217 -18.96 0.80 -9.36
N HIS A 218 -19.09 0.82 -8.02
CA HIS A 218 -19.84 1.87 -7.32
C HIS A 218 -19.01 2.66 -6.28
N GLY A 219 -17.85 2.14 -5.85
CA GLY A 219 -17.06 2.70 -4.72
C GLY A 219 -16.12 3.88 -4.99
N ASP A 220 -16.09 4.42 -6.22
CA ASP A 220 -15.09 5.44 -6.61
C ASP A 220 -15.65 6.85 -6.77
N TYR A 221 -16.92 7.08 -6.39
CA TYR A 221 -17.58 8.38 -6.56
C TYR A 221 -16.80 9.51 -5.88
N LYS A 222 -16.31 9.28 -4.64
CA LYS A 222 -15.53 10.27 -3.88
C LYS A 222 -14.18 10.58 -4.55
N ALA A 223 -13.52 9.60 -5.17
CA ALA A 223 -12.28 9.84 -5.89
C ALA A 223 -12.52 10.55 -7.22
N ARG A 224 -13.61 10.19 -7.94
CA ARG A 224 -14.04 10.86 -9.17
C ARG A 224 -14.40 12.32 -8.93
N SER A 225 -15.13 12.64 -7.84
CA SER A 225 -15.48 14.02 -7.51
C SER A 225 -14.22 14.87 -7.28
N VAL A 226 -13.26 14.36 -6.51
CA VAL A 226 -11.97 15.02 -6.30
C VAL A 226 -11.23 15.18 -7.64
N ALA A 227 -11.16 14.13 -8.47
CA ALA A 227 -10.51 14.16 -9.77
C ALA A 227 -11.07 15.25 -10.71
N GLN A 228 -12.38 15.52 -10.64
CA GLN A 228 -13.06 16.57 -11.39
C GLN A 228 -12.70 17.98 -10.89
N THR A 229 -12.41 18.16 -9.60
CA THR A 229 -12.00 19.46 -9.03
C THR A 229 -10.57 19.86 -9.39
N LEU A 230 -9.73 18.90 -9.79
CA LEU A 230 -8.34 19.14 -10.11
C LEU A 230 -8.20 19.70 -11.53
N THR A 231 -7.24 20.59 -11.73
CA THR A 231 -6.83 21.07 -13.06
C THR A 231 -5.90 20.04 -13.73
N SER A 232 -5.71 20.16 -15.04
CA SER A 232 -4.77 19.30 -15.78
C SER A 232 -3.33 19.44 -15.29
N ALA A 233 -2.92 20.66 -14.89
CA ALA A 233 -1.60 20.91 -14.32
C ALA A 233 -1.42 20.22 -12.96
N GLN A 234 -2.44 20.28 -12.10
CA GLN A 234 -2.41 19.61 -10.80
C GLN A 234 -2.36 18.08 -10.96
N ARG A 235 -3.19 17.50 -11.85
CA ARG A 235 -3.13 16.06 -12.13
C ARG A 235 -1.77 15.62 -12.67
N SER A 236 -1.19 16.41 -13.57
CA SER A 236 0.15 16.13 -14.11
C SER A 236 1.24 16.22 -13.04
N TRP A 237 1.13 17.16 -12.10
CA TRP A 237 2.04 17.24 -10.96
C TRP A 237 1.90 16.02 -10.05
N LEU A 238 0.66 15.63 -9.71
CA LEU A 238 0.38 14.43 -8.91
C LEU A 238 0.90 13.15 -9.56
N SER A 239 0.80 13.02 -10.89
CA SER A 239 1.27 11.83 -11.61
C SER A 239 2.80 11.72 -11.66
N GLN A 240 3.52 12.81 -11.37
CA GLN A 240 4.98 12.84 -11.34
C GLN A 240 5.55 12.65 -9.92
N LEU A 241 4.71 12.39 -8.92
CA LEU A 241 5.18 12.13 -7.56
C LEU A 241 5.85 10.75 -7.50
N PRO A 242 7.06 10.65 -6.93
CA PRO A 242 7.72 9.38 -6.71
C PRO A 242 7.06 8.60 -5.58
N VAL A 243 7.15 7.27 -5.63
CA VAL A 243 6.69 6.41 -4.53
C VAL A 243 7.63 6.50 -3.33
N ILE A 244 8.94 6.56 -3.58
CA ILE A 244 9.98 6.78 -2.56
C ILE A 244 10.77 8.03 -2.91
N LEU A 245 10.95 8.94 -1.95
CA LEU A 245 11.83 10.10 -2.08
C LEU A 245 13.06 9.94 -1.18
N LYS A 246 14.22 9.69 -1.80
CA LYS A 246 15.51 9.63 -1.11
C LYS A 246 16.04 11.04 -0.86
N LEU A 247 16.20 11.43 0.40
CA LEU A 247 16.72 12.74 0.77
C LEU A 247 18.24 12.77 0.73
N GLY A 248 18.88 11.65 1.11
CA GLY A 248 20.32 11.59 1.34
C GLY A 248 20.66 11.75 2.82
N ARG A 249 21.91 12.13 3.10
CA ARG A 249 22.42 12.16 4.48
C ARG A 249 22.11 13.49 5.17
N ILE A 250 21.31 13.44 6.23
CA ILE A 250 21.07 14.57 7.13
C ILE A 250 22.10 14.53 8.27
N PRO A 251 22.83 15.63 8.55
CA PRO A 251 23.80 15.67 9.64
C PRO A 251 23.17 15.26 10.97
N SER A 252 23.86 14.38 11.72
CA SER A 252 23.41 13.79 13.00
C SER A 252 22.33 12.70 12.91
N TYR A 253 21.67 12.52 11.77
CA TYR A 253 20.60 11.51 11.60
C TYR A 253 21.01 10.37 10.67
N GLY A 254 21.89 10.62 9.71
CA GLY A 254 22.29 9.62 8.70
C GLY A 254 21.41 9.73 7.46
N ASP A 255 21.29 8.63 6.72
CA ASP A 255 20.53 8.62 5.48
C ASP A 255 19.02 8.67 5.79
N MET A 256 18.26 9.39 4.98
CA MET A 256 16.83 9.58 5.18
C MET A 256 16.05 9.41 3.89
N VAL A 257 14.87 8.81 4.02
CA VAL A 257 13.89 8.64 2.96
C VAL A 257 12.50 9.05 3.46
N VAL A 258 11.68 9.54 2.53
CA VAL A 258 10.26 9.80 2.74
C VAL A 258 9.48 8.78 1.91
N VAL A 259 8.46 8.19 2.54
CA VAL A 259 7.52 7.24 1.94
C VAL A 259 6.13 7.54 2.47
N HIS A 260 5.08 7.02 1.82
CA HIS A 260 3.73 7.26 2.30
C HIS A 260 3.36 6.36 3.49
N ALA A 261 3.45 5.04 3.33
CA ALA A 261 3.11 4.08 4.38
C ALA A 261 4.34 3.50 5.06
N GLY A 262 5.28 2.89 4.32
CA GLY A 262 6.48 2.31 4.92
C GLY A 262 7.44 1.59 3.97
N LEU A 263 8.43 0.88 4.54
CA LEU A 263 9.36 0.02 3.80
C LEU A 263 9.48 -1.39 4.40
N VAL A 264 9.58 -2.40 3.55
CA VAL A 264 9.84 -3.78 3.99
C VAL A 264 11.34 -3.90 4.34
N PRO A 265 11.71 -4.35 5.55
CA PRO A 265 13.11 -4.53 5.94
C PRO A 265 13.88 -5.45 4.99
N ASN A 266 15.20 -5.24 4.88
CA ASN A 266 16.14 -6.04 4.07
C ASN A 266 15.89 -6.05 2.55
N ILE A 267 14.92 -5.29 2.04
CA ILE A 267 14.69 -5.10 0.61
C ILE A 267 15.30 -3.76 0.17
N PRO A 268 16.20 -3.73 -0.85
CA PRO A 268 16.74 -2.49 -1.41
C PRO A 268 15.63 -1.54 -1.86
N LEU A 269 15.84 -0.22 -1.75
CA LEU A 269 14.81 0.79 -2.03
C LEU A 269 14.22 0.67 -3.44
N GLU A 270 15.05 0.35 -4.42
CA GLU A 270 14.70 0.14 -5.82
C GLU A 270 13.81 -1.10 -6.07
N ASN A 271 13.81 -2.05 -5.13
CA ASN A 271 13.10 -3.33 -5.23
C ASN A 271 11.86 -3.40 -4.32
N GLN A 272 11.52 -2.31 -3.64
CA GLN A 272 10.33 -2.23 -2.81
C GLN A 272 9.07 -2.29 -3.69
N ASP A 273 8.06 -3.03 -3.26
CA ASP A 273 6.77 -3.08 -3.94
C ASP A 273 6.04 -1.74 -3.79
N PRO A 274 5.73 -1.01 -4.89
CA PRO A 274 5.11 0.30 -4.80
C PRO A 274 3.77 0.29 -4.06
N TRP A 275 3.00 -0.79 -4.16
CA TRP A 275 1.75 -0.90 -3.42
C TRP A 275 2.00 -1.00 -1.91
N ALA A 276 2.94 -1.83 -1.47
CA ALA A 276 3.31 -1.94 -0.07
C ALA A 276 3.76 -0.58 0.49
N VAL A 277 4.61 0.13 -0.24
CA VAL A 277 5.12 1.46 0.15
C VAL A 277 3.99 2.49 0.36
N MET A 278 2.86 2.32 -0.33
CA MET A 278 1.70 3.21 -0.23
C MET A 278 0.58 2.70 0.69
N ASN A 279 0.54 1.42 1.09
CA ASN A 279 -0.66 0.86 1.74
C ASN A 279 -0.39 -0.02 2.96
N MET A 280 0.85 -0.45 3.21
CA MET A 280 1.08 -1.41 4.29
C MET A 280 1.01 -0.77 5.67
N ARG A 281 0.58 -1.55 6.66
CA ARG A 281 0.64 -1.19 8.08
C ARG A 281 1.43 -2.22 8.87
N THR A 282 1.25 -3.49 8.54
CA THR A 282 1.90 -4.59 9.24
C THR A 282 2.56 -5.58 8.28
N LEU A 283 3.47 -6.37 8.82
CA LEU A 283 4.19 -7.44 8.16
C LEU A 283 3.77 -8.78 8.78
N VAL A 284 3.46 -9.73 7.91
CA VAL A 284 3.20 -11.11 8.30
C VAL A 284 4.36 -11.98 7.86
N TYR A 285 4.80 -12.87 8.74
CA TYR A 285 5.91 -13.80 8.51
C TYR A 285 5.38 -15.24 8.45
N PRO A 286 5.13 -15.81 7.25
CA PRO A 286 4.50 -17.13 7.13
C PRO A 286 5.28 -18.26 7.82
N ALA A 287 6.61 -18.22 7.73
CA ALA A 287 7.46 -19.22 8.37
C ALA A 287 7.32 -19.16 9.91
N GLU A 288 7.32 -17.96 10.48
CA GLU A 288 7.05 -17.75 11.90
C GLU A 288 5.65 -18.24 12.31
N GLN A 289 4.61 -17.95 11.50
CA GLN A 289 3.25 -18.40 11.79
C GLN A 289 3.15 -19.93 11.84
N VAL A 290 3.77 -20.62 10.87
CA VAL A 290 3.81 -22.08 10.86
C VAL A 290 4.51 -22.62 12.11
N ARG A 291 5.64 -22.02 12.50
CA ARG A 291 6.38 -22.40 13.71
C ARG A 291 5.56 -22.16 14.98
N ARG A 292 4.90 -21.00 15.07
CA ARG A 292 4.02 -20.64 16.18
C ARG A 292 2.92 -21.67 16.39
N GLU A 293 2.28 -22.11 15.31
CA GLU A 293 1.26 -23.17 15.36
C GLU A 293 1.84 -24.54 15.74
N GLN A 294 3.06 -24.86 15.29
CA GLN A 294 3.75 -26.09 15.71
C GLN A 294 4.05 -26.08 17.21
N ILE A 295 4.59 -24.98 17.74
CA ILE A 295 4.90 -24.83 19.17
C ILE A 295 3.61 -24.89 20.00
N LYS A 296 2.56 -24.18 19.57
CA LYS A 296 1.25 -24.22 20.22
C LYS A 296 0.70 -25.64 20.32
N LYS A 297 0.77 -26.41 19.23
CA LYS A 297 0.35 -27.81 19.21
C LYS A 297 1.18 -28.68 20.15
N GLN A 298 2.50 -28.48 20.21
CA GLN A 298 3.38 -29.19 21.13
C GLN A 298 3.03 -28.91 22.60
N LEU A 299 2.75 -27.64 22.95
CA LEU A 299 2.32 -27.25 24.30
C LEU A 299 0.96 -27.86 24.66
N GLU A 300 0.00 -27.86 23.75
CA GLU A 300 -1.30 -28.50 23.94
C GLU A 300 -1.17 -30.02 24.14
N GLU A 301 -0.30 -30.69 23.40
CA GLU A 301 -0.01 -32.12 23.55
C GLU A 301 0.69 -32.42 24.87
N ALA A 302 1.65 -31.58 25.29
CA ALA A 302 2.32 -31.71 26.58
C ALA A 302 1.35 -31.53 27.77
N ALA A 303 0.44 -30.55 27.68
CA ALA A 303 -0.59 -30.30 28.68
C ALA A 303 -1.61 -31.45 28.79
N LYS A 304 -1.94 -32.12 27.67
CA LYS A 304 -2.78 -33.33 27.67
C LYS A 304 -2.09 -34.50 28.36
N LYS A 305 -0.78 -34.68 28.13
CA LYS A 305 0.01 -35.77 28.74
C LYS A 305 0.17 -35.62 30.25
N SER A 306 0.16 -34.40 30.78
CA SER A 306 0.27 -34.12 32.23
C SER A 306 -1.05 -34.23 33.01
N GLY A 307 -2.12 -34.78 32.39
CA GLY A 307 -3.41 -35.01 33.05
C GLY A 307 -4.32 -33.78 33.09
N GLY A 308 -3.97 -32.70 32.40
CA GLY A 308 -4.83 -31.54 32.23
C GLY A 308 -5.99 -31.83 31.28
N LYS A 309 -7.21 -31.34 31.62
CA LYS A 309 -8.29 -31.22 30.62
C LYS A 309 -7.78 -30.36 29.45
N GLN A 310 -8.27 -30.62 28.23
CA GLN A 310 -7.90 -29.86 27.03
C GLN A 310 -8.07 -28.36 27.29
N LYS A 311 -6.94 -27.68 27.52
CA LYS A 311 -6.89 -26.27 27.89
C LYS A 311 -6.28 -25.55 26.70
N LYS A 312 -7.02 -24.59 26.15
CA LYS A 312 -6.49 -23.68 25.13
C LYS A 312 -5.28 -22.98 25.76
N ILE A 313 -4.10 -23.15 25.16
CA ILE A 313 -2.88 -22.51 25.63
C ILE A 313 -3.01 -21.00 25.33
N PRO A 314 -2.79 -20.12 26.32
CA PRO A 314 -2.83 -18.68 26.10
C PRO A 314 -1.70 -18.25 25.16
N ASP A 315 -1.96 -17.25 24.31
CA ASP A 315 -0.97 -16.80 23.33
C ASP A 315 0.34 -16.33 23.98
N SER A 316 0.28 -15.77 25.19
CA SER A 316 1.47 -15.37 25.98
C SER A 316 2.42 -16.53 26.31
N GLU A 317 1.92 -17.74 26.48
CA GLU A 317 2.75 -18.93 26.74
C GLU A 317 3.41 -19.42 25.45
N VAL A 318 2.69 -19.33 24.32
CA VAL A 318 3.26 -19.59 22.98
C VAL A 318 4.34 -18.56 22.66
N ASP A 319 4.11 -17.28 22.94
CA ASP A 319 5.08 -16.20 22.73
C ASP A 319 6.37 -16.43 23.55
N ALA A 320 6.23 -16.80 24.82
CA ALA A 320 7.38 -17.12 25.66
C ALA A 320 8.17 -18.33 25.13
N ALA A 321 7.48 -19.34 24.60
CA ALA A 321 8.12 -20.50 24.00
C ALA A 321 8.81 -20.17 22.66
N MET A 322 8.19 -19.34 21.82
CA MET A 322 8.78 -18.81 20.59
C MET A 322 10.07 -18.05 20.88
N GLU A 323 10.04 -17.16 21.87
CA GLU A 323 11.22 -16.38 22.27
C GLU A 323 12.33 -17.29 22.84
N ALA A 324 11.98 -18.28 23.67
CA ALA A 324 12.95 -19.26 24.15
C ALA A 324 13.57 -20.08 23.01
N SER A 325 12.80 -20.45 21.98
CA SER A 325 13.30 -21.08 20.75
C SER A 325 14.25 -20.17 19.99
N ARG A 326 13.90 -18.90 19.82
CA ARG A 326 14.74 -17.89 19.18
C ARG A 326 16.09 -17.73 19.89
N GLN A 327 16.10 -17.71 21.21
CA GLN A 327 17.33 -17.65 22.03
C GLN A 327 18.23 -18.88 21.88
N ARG A 328 17.66 -20.04 21.50
CA ARG A 328 18.43 -21.25 21.16
C ARG A 328 18.92 -21.27 19.70
N GLY A 329 18.64 -20.23 18.92
CA GLY A 329 18.95 -20.18 17.49
C GLY A 329 17.96 -20.98 16.63
N GLU A 330 16.85 -21.45 17.19
CA GLU A 330 15.76 -22.01 16.40
C GLU A 330 14.92 -20.83 15.86
N GLY A 331 14.67 -20.75 14.56
CA GLY A 331 13.95 -19.59 13.99
C GLY A 331 14.79 -18.76 13.04
N THR A 332 16.04 -19.13 12.81
CA THR A 332 16.88 -18.52 11.79
C THR A 332 16.18 -18.65 10.43
N GLY A 333 15.70 -17.54 9.91
CA GLY A 333 14.97 -17.46 8.64
C GLY A 333 13.46 -17.30 8.74
N ASP A 334 12.89 -17.30 9.95
CA ASP A 334 11.45 -17.03 10.12
C ASP A 334 11.04 -15.67 9.56
N HIS A 335 11.97 -14.72 9.57
CA HIS A 335 11.81 -13.35 9.09
C HIS A 335 12.41 -13.09 7.70
N ASP A 336 12.82 -14.14 6.97
CA ASP A 336 13.40 -13.99 5.62
C ASP A 336 12.36 -13.52 4.59
N VAL A 337 11.11 -13.93 4.77
CA VAL A 337 9.98 -13.54 3.92
C VAL A 337 8.98 -12.74 4.73
N ALA A 338 8.92 -11.44 4.47
CA ALA A 338 7.94 -10.54 5.04
C ALA A 338 6.82 -10.26 4.01
N LEU A 339 5.57 -10.52 4.38
CA LEU A 339 4.39 -10.20 3.57
C LEU A 339 3.77 -8.89 4.06
N PRO A 340 3.84 -7.79 3.29
CA PRO A 340 3.21 -6.53 3.67
C PRO A 340 1.70 -6.60 3.49
N ILE A 341 0.97 -6.15 4.52
CA ILE A 341 -0.50 -6.07 4.52
C ILE A 341 -0.98 -4.71 5.03
N ASP A 342 -2.10 -4.22 4.50
CA ASP A 342 -2.81 -3.02 5.02
C ASP A 342 -3.55 -3.31 6.34
N GLY A 343 -3.81 -4.60 6.60
CA GLY A 343 -4.37 -5.05 7.87
C GLY A 343 -3.45 -4.84 9.07
N ARG A 344 -3.98 -5.13 10.27
CA ARG A 344 -3.29 -4.98 11.56
C ARG A 344 -3.01 -6.31 12.25
N ASP A 345 -3.07 -7.41 11.51
CA ASP A 345 -2.92 -8.77 12.05
C ASP A 345 -1.45 -9.23 12.16
N GLY A 346 -0.49 -8.41 11.71
CA GLY A 346 0.95 -8.70 11.77
C GLY A 346 1.73 -7.77 12.71
N GLN A 347 3.06 -7.87 12.66
CA GLN A 347 3.97 -6.93 13.33
C GLN A 347 3.93 -5.58 12.62
N PHE A 348 3.90 -4.45 13.35
CA PHE A 348 3.98 -3.14 12.69
C PHE A 348 5.30 -3.01 11.91
N TRP A 349 5.20 -2.57 10.65
CA TRP A 349 6.38 -2.49 9.79
C TRP A 349 7.44 -1.55 10.38
N SER A 350 7.01 -0.49 11.07
CA SER A 350 7.91 0.49 11.68
C SER A 350 8.70 -0.11 12.83
N GLU A 351 8.13 -1.04 13.60
CA GLU A 351 8.83 -1.78 14.65
C GLU A 351 9.89 -2.70 14.04
N ALA A 352 9.49 -3.52 13.06
CA ALA A 352 10.38 -4.39 12.32
C ALA A 352 11.53 -3.62 11.64
N TRP A 353 11.24 -2.44 11.08
CA TRP A 353 12.25 -1.56 10.51
C TRP A 353 13.24 -1.08 11.58
N ASN A 354 12.73 -0.61 12.72
CA ASN A 354 13.60 -0.15 13.81
C ASN A 354 14.50 -1.27 14.34
N GLU A 355 14.01 -2.50 14.42
CA GLU A 355 14.80 -3.69 14.77
C GLU A 355 15.89 -3.96 13.75
N ALA A 356 15.56 -4.04 12.46
CA ALA A 356 16.54 -4.24 11.40
C ALA A 356 17.63 -3.15 11.38
N GLN A 357 17.26 -1.89 11.58
CA GLN A 357 18.22 -0.78 11.61
C GLN A 357 19.12 -0.75 12.86
N LYS A 358 18.74 -1.43 13.96
CA LYS A 358 19.61 -1.54 15.16
C LYS A 358 20.82 -2.43 14.88
N GLU A 359 20.64 -3.46 14.08
CA GLU A 359 21.69 -4.44 13.73
C GLU A 359 22.71 -3.88 12.73
N LEU A 360 22.38 -2.78 12.05
CA LEU A 360 23.27 -2.14 11.07
C LEU A 360 24.25 -1.16 11.72
N ASP A 361 25.40 -1.00 11.07
CA ASP A 361 26.37 0.06 11.37
C ASP A 361 25.75 1.45 11.18
N ALA A 362 26.18 2.42 12.01
CA ALA A 362 25.61 3.76 11.99
C ALA A 362 25.67 4.47 10.62
N ARG A 363 26.64 4.10 9.77
CA ARG A 363 26.80 4.66 8.41
C ARG A 363 25.82 4.07 7.40
N ASP A 364 25.28 2.88 7.65
CA ASP A 364 24.43 2.11 6.73
C ASP A 364 22.95 2.21 7.15
N ARG A 365 22.65 2.92 8.24
CA ARG A 365 21.29 3.14 8.73
C ARG A 365 20.52 4.13 7.89
N ILE A 366 19.25 3.80 7.67
CA ILE A 366 18.26 4.61 6.94
C ILE A 366 17.10 4.95 7.87
N ASN A 367 16.81 6.24 7.94
CA ASN A 367 15.66 6.80 8.64
C ASN A 367 14.49 6.98 7.67
N VAL A 368 13.28 6.68 8.14
CA VAL A 368 12.07 6.73 7.32
C VAL A 368 11.08 7.72 7.92
N VAL A 369 10.64 8.70 7.14
CA VAL A 369 9.54 9.60 7.51
C VAL A 369 8.31 9.21 6.70
N TYR A 370 7.16 9.05 7.36
CA TYR A 370 5.96 8.47 6.75
C TYR A 370 4.66 9.02 7.34
N GLY A 371 3.54 8.65 6.73
CA GLY A 371 2.18 9.06 7.06
C GLY A 371 1.22 7.86 7.14
N HIS A 372 0.06 7.94 6.46
CA HIS A 372 -0.90 6.87 6.16
C HIS A 372 -1.66 6.22 7.34
N ASP A 373 -1.04 6.09 8.52
CA ASP A 373 -1.55 5.32 9.64
C ASP A 373 -2.18 6.16 10.76
N ALA A 374 -3.18 6.98 10.39
CA ALA A 374 -3.95 7.87 11.27
C ALA A 374 -4.45 7.22 12.57
N LYS A 375 -4.75 5.92 12.55
CA LYS A 375 -5.22 5.18 13.75
C LYS A 375 -4.09 4.94 14.76
N THR A 376 -2.86 4.82 14.29
CA THR A 376 -1.67 4.80 15.17
C THR A 376 -1.30 6.21 15.62
N GLY A 377 -1.55 7.22 14.77
CA GLY A 377 -1.30 8.62 15.08
C GLY A 377 0.18 8.98 14.98
N LEU A 378 0.57 10.09 15.62
CA LEU A 378 1.97 10.52 15.70
C LEU A 378 2.83 9.45 16.37
N ASN A 379 3.77 8.87 15.64
CA ASN A 379 4.62 7.78 16.11
C ASN A 379 6.11 8.08 15.82
N LEU A 380 6.87 8.43 16.86
CA LEU A 380 8.27 8.80 16.75
C LEU A 380 9.14 7.68 17.32
N GLY A 381 9.63 6.83 16.40
CA GLY A 381 10.60 5.77 16.68
C GLY A 381 12.05 6.27 16.62
N LYS A 382 13.01 5.35 16.74
CA LYS A 382 14.45 5.67 16.69
C LYS A 382 14.90 6.02 15.28
N TYR A 383 14.37 5.30 14.28
CA TYR A 383 14.71 5.44 12.86
C TYR A 383 13.46 5.65 11.99
N THR A 384 12.27 5.78 12.59
CA THR A 384 11.00 5.94 11.88
C THR A 384 10.22 7.10 12.47
N TYR A 385 9.67 7.97 11.65
CA TYR A 385 8.94 9.17 12.06
C TYR A 385 7.58 9.20 11.35
N GLY A 386 6.54 8.69 12.01
CA GLY A 386 5.17 8.68 11.51
C GLY A 386 4.45 9.98 11.88
N LEU A 387 4.03 10.75 10.88
CA LEU A 387 3.49 12.11 11.02
C LEU A 387 1.97 12.20 10.87
N ASP A 388 1.31 11.14 10.42
CA ASP A 388 -0.15 11.12 10.29
C ASP A 388 -0.82 11.15 11.66
N SER A 389 -1.30 12.33 12.02
CA SER A 389 -1.94 12.64 13.31
C SER A 389 -3.44 12.87 13.16
N SER A 390 -4.03 12.30 12.09
CA SER A 390 -5.47 12.25 11.84
C SER A 390 -6.15 13.62 11.71
N CYS A 391 -5.50 14.57 11.02
CA CYS A 391 -6.01 15.93 10.85
C CYS A 391 -7.48 15.97 10.39
N VAL A 392 -7.81 15.25 9.32
CA VAL A 392 -9.16 15.27 8.72
C VAL A 392 -10.27 14.76 9.65
N LYS A 393 -9.93 13.96 10.68
CA LYS A 393 -10.87 13.45 11.68
C LYS A 393 -10.94 14.34 12.94
N GLY A 394 -10.41 15.57 12.87
CA GLY A 394 -10.37 16.49 14.01
C GLY A 394 -9.17 16.28 14.93
N GLY A 395 -8.14 15.57 14.46
CA GLY A 395 -6.87 15.39 15.16
C GLY A 395 -5.95 16.61 14.99
N GLN A 396 -4.72 16.35 14.54
CA GLN A 396 -3.74 17.39 14.26
C GLN A 396 -3.11 17.20 12.88
N LEU A 397 -2.59 18.28 12.31
CA LEU A 397 -1.65 18.24 11.18
C LEU A 397 -0.25 18.47 11.73
N THR A 398 0.66 17.53 11.47
CA THR A 398 1.99 17.52 12.08
C THR A 398 3.09 17.61 11.04
N ALA A 399 4.12 18.38 11.36
CA ALA A 399 5.35 18.51 10.60
C ALA A 399 6.58 18.15 11.46
N LEU A 400 7.55 17.51 10.81
CA LEU A 400 8.91 17.34 11.30
C LEU A 400 9.80 18.40 10.63
N VAL A 401 10.38 19.29 11.43
CA VAL A 401 11.20 20.38 10.92
C VAL A 401 12.66 20.15 11.31
N PHE A 402 13.53 20.00 10.31
CA PHE A 402 14.97 20.00 10.48
C PHE A 402 15.53 21.40 10.28
N GLU A 403 16.34 21.85 11.24
CA GLU A 403 16.90 23.19 11.25
C GLU A 403 18.32 23.21 11.87
N PRO A 404 19.08 24.28 11.64
CA PRO A 404 20.35 24.50 12.33
C PRO A 404 20.13 24.60 13.85
N GLY A 405 20.75 23.69 14.58
CA GLY A 405 20.78 23.67 16.03
C GLY A 405 21.99 24.39 16.62
N ARG A 406 22.05 24.45 17.95
CA ARG A 406 23.19 25.02 18.68
C ARG A 406 24.45 24.15 18.47
N ALA A 407 25.62 24.79 18.53
CA ALA A 407 26.92 24.13 18.39
C ALA A 407 27.18 23.44 17.03
N GLY A 408 26.61 23.98 15.95
CA GLY A 408 26.92 23.50 14.60
C GLY A 408 26.44 22.07 14.34
N LYS A 409 25.25 21.72 14.84
CA LYS A 409 24.57 20.45 14.54
C LYS A 409 23.20 20.74 13.94
N VAL A 410 22.70 19.85 13.10
CA VAL A 410 21.29 19.90 12.68
C VAL A 410 20.44 19.24 13.76
N THR A 411 19.33 19.88 14.12
CA THR A 411 18.34 19.36 15.06
C THR A 411 16.99 19.24 14.37
N HIS A 412 16.10 18.41 14.91
CA HIS A 412 14.71 18.39 14.49
C HIS A 412 13.79 18.81 15.64
N ARG A 413 12.61 19.32 15.29
CA ARG A 413 11.48 19.49 16.22
C ARG A 413 10.20 19.08 15.53
N VAL A 414 9.19 18.76 16.33
CA VAL A 414 7.84 18.45 15.85
C VAL A 414 6.95 19.66 16.07
N VAL A 415 6.19 20.03 15.04
CA VAL A 415 5.24 21.14 15.07
C VAL A 415 3.89 20.62 14.64
N SER A 416 2.85 20.88 15.42
CA SER A 416 1.49 20.43 15.12
C SER A 416 0.48 21.56 15.26
N VAL A 417 -0.59 21.54 14.46
CA VAL A 417 -1.77 22.40 14.60
C VAL A 417 -3.01 21.54 14.75
N SER A 418 -3.96 21.97 15.58
CA SER A 418 -5.25 21.32 15.72
C SER A 418 -6.05 21.49 14.43
N CYS A 419 -6.75 20.43 14.04
CA CYS A 419 -7.62 20.44 12.87
C CYS A 419 -9.08 20.39 13.28
N GLU A 420 -9.94 21.02 12.49
CA GLU A 420 -11.37 20.79 12.60
C GLU A 420 -11.73 19.50 11.85
N ALA A 421 -12.62 18.69 12.42
CA ALA A 421 -13.09 17.51 11.70
C ALA A 421 -13.78 17.95 10.40
N ALA A 422 -13.40 17.34 9.28
CA ALA A 422 -14.12 17.57 8.04
C ALA A 422 -15.58 17.18 8.25
N LYS A 423 -16.50 18.10 7.96
CA LYS A 423 -17.93 17.79 8.01
C LYS A 423 -18.21 16.75 6.94
N ASP A 424 -18.72 15.59 7.34
CA ASP A 424 -19.29 14.65 6.38
C ASP A 424 -20.35 15.41 5.58
N LEU A 425 -20.25 15.40 4.25
CA LEU A 425 -21.21 16.05 3.35
C LEU A 425 -22.61 15.40 3.40
N GLU A 426 -22.86 14.50 4.35
CA GLU A 426 -24.12 13.79 4.57
C GLU A 426 -24.71 14.14 5.94
N LYS A 427 -25.36 15.29 6.02
CA LYS A 427 -26.49 15.60 6.92
C LYS A 427 -27.02 17.00 6.60
N GLY A 428 -27.72 17.09 5.48
CA GLY A 428 -28.23 18.35 4.95
C GLY A 428 -29.40 18.15 4.01
N LYS A 429 -30.46 17.49 4.50
CA LYS A 429 -31.85 17.63 4.04
C LYS A 429 -32.72 16.69 4.88
N ASP A 430 -33.40 17.26 5.85
CA ASP A 430 -34.74 16.90 6.31
C ASP A 430 -35.11 17.90 7.41
N ASP A 431 -35.26 19.15 6.98
CA ASP A 431 -35.94 20.17 7.77
C ASP A 431 -36.58 21.14 6.78
N ASP A 432 -37.66 20.68 6.14
CA ASP A 432 -38.63 21.58 5.55
C ASP A 432 -40.05 20.99 5.70
N SER A 433 -40.80 21.67 6.56
CA SER A 433 -42.26 21.88 6.55
C SER A 433 -43.18 20.70 6.26
N HIS A 434 -44.06 20.40 7.23
CA HIS A 434 -45.52 20.31 6.98
C HIS A 434 -46.29 20.82 8.20
N GLU A 435 -46.44 22.14 8.25
CA GLU A 435 -47.58 22.80 8.87
C GLU A 435 -48.63 23.01 7.77
N LYS A 436 -49.73 22.26 7.83
CA LYS A 436 -51.09 22.67 7.44
C LYS A 436 -52.13 21.61 7.77
#